data_AF-A0A914BWN1-F1
#
_entry.id   AF-A0A914BWN1-F1
#
_cell.length_a   1.000
_cell.length_b   1.000
_cell.length_c   1.000
_cell.angle_alpha   90.00
_cell.angle_beta   90.00
_cell.angle_gamma   90.00
#
_symmetry.space_group_name_H-M   'P 1'
#
loop_
_entity.id
_entity.type
_entity.pdbx_description
1 polymer ?
#
loop_
_entity_poly.entity_id
_entity_poly.type
_entity_poly.pdbx_seq_one_letter_code
_entity_poly.pdbx_strand_id
1 'polypeptide(L)'
;MVETDLTLIDYFSVIGFDESVGLKPDHSADVISDYVEASTSNQNQPPLERSYVARILAHFPETRPGFPFAQEISSLCMPKGLRFYTEKIEPKFHSFVNIREDGTRINGCCLTLYEEVQDEQLRQEIVNLQMEHVKDLAMFADGELYLLVSS
;
A
#
# COMPACT_ATOMS: atom_id res chain seq x y z
N MET A 1 -29.75 28.42 -7.67
CA MET A 1 -29.13 27.34 -8.47
C MET A 1 -27.64 27.41 -8.20
N VAL A 2 -27.07 26.39 -7.55
CA VAL A 2 -25.61 26.31 -7.43
C VAL A 2 -25.12 25.86 -8.80
N GLU A 3 -24.42 26.75 -9.49
CA GLU A 3 -23.78 26.44 -10.76
C GLU A 3 -22.72 25.39 -10.48
N THR A 4 -22.98 24.14 -10.85
CA THR A 4 -21.96 23.09 -10.80
C THR A 4 -21.00 23.37 -11.94
N ASP A 5 -19.83 23.94 -11.64
CA ASP A 5 -18.70 23.99 -12.57
C ASP A 5 -18.37 22.56 -12.99
N LEU A 6 -18.84 22.17 -14.17
CA LEU A 6 -18.56 20.85 -14.74
C LEU A 6 -17.09 20.82 -15.16
N THR A 7 -16.29 20.03 -14.45
CA THR A 7 -14.88 19.77 -14.80
C THR A 7 -14.74 18.37 -15.38
N LEU A 8 -13.75 18.18 -16.25
CA LEU A 8 -13.42 16.85 -16.78
C LEU A 8 -12.87 15.91 -15.69
N ILE A 9 -12.11 16.48 -14.75
CA ILE A 9 -11.49 15.77 -13.63
C ILE A 9 -11.82 16.54 -12.36
N ASP A 10 -12.23 15.81 -11.31
CA ASP A 10 -12.64 16.42 -10.05
C ASP A 10 -11.44 16.78 -9.16
N TYR A 11 -10.43 15.92 -9.16
CA TYR A 11 -9.15 16.14 -8.48
C TYR A 11 -8.06 15.21 -9.01
N PHE A 12 -6.82 15.57 -8.75
CA PHE A 12 -5.61 14.77 -8.90
C PHE A 12 -5.01 14.51 -7.53
N SER A 13 -4.38 13.35 -7.33
CA SER A 13 -3.74 13.01 -6.06
C SER A 13 -2.38 12.36 -6.29
N VAL A 14 -1.43 12.67 -5.43
CA VAL A 14 -0.14 12.00 -5.31
C VAL A 14 -0.20 11.10 -4.09
N ILE A 15 0.09 9.82 -4.27
CA ILE A 15 0.03 8.82 -3.20
C ILE A 15 1.38 8.11 -3.16
N GLY A 16 1.95 7.96 -1.96
CA GLY A 16 3.30 7.46 -1.79
C GLY A 16 3.68 7.23 -0.34
N PHE A 17 4.99 7.15 -0.11
CA PHE A 17 5.60 7.06 1.22
C PHE A 17 5.52 8.40 1.95
N ASP A 18 5.09 8.36 3.21
CA ASP A 18 5.00 9.53 4.09
C ASP A 18 6.00 9.38 5.24
N GLU A 19 7.09 10.13 5.16
CA GLU A 19 8.18 10.15 6.15
C GLU A 19 7.67 10.42 7.57
N SER A 20 6.60 11.21 7.72
CA SER A 20 6.06 11.54 9.05
C SER A 20 5.36 10.35 9.72
N VAL A 21 4.88 9.39 8.92
CA VAL A 21 4.22 8.17 9.37
C VAL A 21 5.23 7.05 9.57
N GLY A 22 6.31 7.05 8.79
CA GLY A 22 7.32 6.00 8.74
C GLY A 22 6.82 4.72 8.08
N LEU A 23 7.71 3.73 8.00
CA LEU A 23 7.42 2.46 7.36
C LEU A 23 6.53 1.58 8.25
N LYS A 24 5.29 1.33 7.82
CA LYS A 24 4.31 0.52 8.57
C LYS A 24 3.74 -0.59 7.70
N PRO A 25 3.68 -1.84 8.18
CA PRO A 25 2.98 -2.91 7.48
C PRO A 25 1.53 -2.54 7.22
N ASP A 26 1.07 -2.76 5.99
CA ASP A 26 -0.31 -2.54 5.59
C ASP A 26 -1.09 -3.86 5.65
N HIS A 27 -1.98 -3.96 6.63
CA HIS A 27 -2.84 -5.12 6.84
C HIS A 27 -4.10 -5.10 5.96
N SER A 28 -4.38 -4.00 5.26
CA SER A 28 -5.56 -3.89 4.40
C SER A 28 -5.37 -4.57 3.03
N ALA A 29 -4.12 -4.69 2.57
CA ALA A 29 -3.77 -5.36 1.33
C ALA A 29 -3.98 -6.89 1.36
N ASP A 30 -3.96 -7.50 2.55
CA ASP A 30 -4.15 -8.95 2.74
C ASP A 30 -5.59 -9.40 2.38
N VAL A 31 -6.55 -8.48 2.36
CA VAL A 31 -7.97 -8.77 2.10
C VAL A 31 -8.30 -8.81 0.60
N ILE A 32 -7.47 -8.21 -0.26
CA ILE A 32 -7.74 -8.12 -1.71
C ILE A 32 -7.10 -9.30 -2.48
N SER A 33 -6.17 -10.05 -1.88
CA SER A 33 -5.50 -11.20 -2.51
C SER A 33 -6.29 -12.50 -2.41
N ASP A 34 -7.54 -12.51 -2.85
CA ASP A 34 -8.45 -13.67 -2.78
C ASP A 34 -8.11 -14.83 -3.76
N TYR A 35 -6.96 -14.81 -4.45
CA TYR A 35 -6.61 -15.84 -5.44
C TYR A 35 -5.16 -16.37 -5.43
N VAL A 36 -4.34 -15.99 -4.45
CA VAL A 36 -3.00 -16.58 -4.27
C VAL A 36 -2.79 -16.88 -2.79
N GLU A 37 -2.95 -18.15 -2.41
CA GLU A 37 -2.56 -18.79 -1.14
C GLU A 37 -2.50 -17.87 0.09
N ALA A 38 -3.69 -17.45 0.56
CA ALA A 38 -3.89 -16.86 1.87
C ALA A 38 -3.46 -17.86 2.97
N SER A 39 -2.19 -17.78 3.39
CA SER A 39 -1.71 -18.48 4.58
C SER A 39 -0.55 -17.78 5.29
N THR A 40 -0.01 -16.69 4.73
CA THR A 40 1.01 -15.88 5.40
C THR A 40 0.46 -14.48 5.63
N SER A 41 0.31 -14.10 6.90
CA SER A 41 0.11 -12.70 7.27
C SER A 41 1.25 -11.86 6.66
N ASN A 42 0.98 -10.60 6.31
CA ASN A 42 2.00 -9.68 5.79
C ASN A 42 3.30 -9.66 6.64
N GLN A 43 3.21 -9.92 7.95
CA GLN A 43 4.37 -10.02 8.85
C GLN A 43 5.29 -11.22 8.56
N ASN A 44 4.74 -12.34 8.07
CA ASN A 44 5.49 -13.56 7.80
C ASN A 44 6.18 -13.54 6.43
N GLN A 45 5.85 -12.57 5.58
CA GLN A 45 6.47 -12.42 4.27
C GLN A 45 7.84 -11.74 4.38
N PRO A 46 8.77 -12.00 3.45
CA PRO A 46 10.00 -11.23 3.31
C PRO A 46 9.68 -9.74 3.15
N PRO A 47 10.42 -8.81 3.77
CA PRO A 47 10.18 -7.36 3.70
C PRO A 47 9.97 -6.79 2.29
N LEU A 48 10.66 -7.30 1.27
CA LEU A 48 10.46 -6.86 -0.12
C LEU A 48 9.12 -7.34 -0.74
N GLU A 49 8.51 -8.38 -0.18
CA GLU A 49 7.21 -8.91 -0.61
C GLU A 49 6.05 -8.29 0.19
N ARG A 50 6.36 -7.64 1.33
CA ARG A 50 5.37 -7.01 2.20
C ARG A 50 4.68 -5.83 1.54
N SER A 51 3.44 -5.61 1.95
CA SER A 51 2.70 -4.37 1.70
C SER A 51 2.95 -3.37 2.83
N TYR A 52 3.24 -2.12 2.49
CA TYR A 52 3.39 -1.01 3.44
C TYR A 52 2.36 0.09 3.21
N VAL A 53 2.04 0.84 4.26
CA VAL A 53 0.99 1.87 4.23
C VAL A 53 1.37 3.01 3.29
N ALA A 54 0.55 3.21 2.25
CA ALA A 54 0.62 4.39 1.39
C ALA A 54 -0.24 5.53 1.95
N ARG A 55 0.17 6.78 1.73
CA ARG A 55 -0.58 7.98 2.11
C ARG A 55 -0.79 8.90 0.93
N ILE A 56 -1.86 9.69 1.00
CA ILE A 56 -2.09 10.81 0.08
C ILE A 56 -1.13 11.92 0.51
N LEU A 57 -0.12 12.17 -0.32
CA LEU A 57 0.92 13.17 -0.08
C LEU A 57 0.45 14.57 -0.50
N ALA A 58 -0.34 14.63 -1.56
CA ALA A 58 -0.93 15.86 -2.07
C ALA A 58 -2.20 15.56 -2.86
N HIS A 59 -3.09 16.54 -2.98
CA HIS A 59 -4.16 16.52 -3.97
C HIS A 59 -4.46 17.94 -4.47
N PHE A 60 -5.02 18.03 -5.68
CA PHE A 60 -5.40 19.28 -6.31
C PHE A 60 -6.76 19.13 -7.03
N PRO A 61 -7.70 20.08 -6.89
CA PRO A 61 -7.63 21.23 -6.00
C PRO A 61 -7.68 20.81 -4.52
N GLU A 62 -7.16 21.66 -3.62
CA GLU A 62 -7.20 21.41 -2.17
C GLU A 62 -8.63 21.41 -1.62
N THR A 63 -9.53 22.16 -2.23
CA THR A 63 -10.94 22.16 -1.85
C THR A 63 -11.78 22.47 -3.07
N ARG A 64 -12.88 21.72 -3.23
CA ARG A 64 -13.89 22.00 -4.24
C ARG A 64 -15.27 22.08 -3.60
N PRO A 65 -15.99 23.20 -3.77
CA PRO A 65 -17.36 23.32 -3.26
C PRO A 65 -18.25 22.21 -3.81
N GLY A 66 -18.98 21.53 -2.92
CA GLY A 66 -19.92 20.46 -3.29
C GLY A 66 -19.31 19.10 -3.62
N PHE A 67 -17.98 19.01 -3.75
CA PHE A 67 -17.27 17.76 -4.07
C PHE A 67 -16.12 17.55 -3.09
N PRO A 68 -16.41 16.98 -1.90
CA PRO A 68 -15.38 16.70 -0.91
C PRO A 68 -14.37 15.67 -1.43
N PHE A 69 -13.11 15.85 -1.04
CA PHE A 69 -12.05 14.93 -1.39
C PHE A 69 -12.22 13.57 -0.68
N ALA A 70 -12.04 12.50 -1.44
CA ALA A 70 -12.24 11.14 -0.98
C ALA A 70 -10.90 10.53 -0.54
N GLN A 71 -10.66 10.41 0.77
CA GLN A 71 -9.40 9.85 1.29
C GLN A 71 -9.29 8.33 1.06
N GLU A 72 -10.43 7.67 0.93
CA GLU A 72 -10.57 6.23 0.68
C GLU A 72 -10.03 5.78 -0.68
N ILE A 73 -9.74 6.72 -1.61
CA ILE A 73 -9.16 6.37 -2.92
C ILE A 73 -7.72 5.85 -2.81
N SER A 74 -7.03 6.11 -1.69
CA SER A 74 -5.62 5.72 -1.50
C SER A 74 -5.40 4.23 -1.67
N SER A 75 -6.25 3.39 -1.08
CA SER A 75 -6.19 1.93 -1.23
C SER A 75 -6.60 1.46 -2.62
N LEU A 76 -7.41 2.22 -3.36
CA LEU A 76 -7.79 1.90 -4.74
C LEU A 76 -6.69 2.26 -5.75
N CYS A 77 -5.93 3.32 -5.48
CA CYS A 77 -4.76 3.71 -6.24
C CYS A 77 -3.56 2.78 -5.97
N MET A 78 -3.42 2.28 -4.74
CA MET A 78 -2.33 1.37 -4.35
C MET A 78 -2.92 0.09 -3.73
N PRO A 79 -3.60 -0.78 -4.53
CA PRO A 79 -4.31 -1.96 -4.01
C PRO A 79 -3.40 -3.02 -3.41
N LYS A 80 -2.09 -2.92 -3.63
CA LYS A 80 -1.06 -3.80 -3.08
C LYS A 80 -0.14 -3.09 -2.07
N GLY A 81 -0.57 -1.90 -1.61
CA GLY A 81 0.20 -0.95 -0.82
C GLY A 81 1.51 -0.52 -1.48
N LEU A 82 2.37 0.13 -0.71
CA LEU A 82 3.76 0.41 -1.08
C LEU A 82 4.57 -0.88 -1.01
N ARG A 83 5.46 -1.06 -1.97
CA ARG A 83 6.38 -2.20 -2.05
C ARG A 83 7.75 -1.75 -2.51
N PHE A 84 8.76 -2.48 -2.06
CA PHE A 84 10.15 -2.23 -2.41
C PHE A 84 10.62 -3.27 -3.42
N TYR A 85 11.49 -2.83 -4.33
CA TYR A 85 12.01 -3.66 -5.40
C TYR A 85 13.50 -3.42 -5.54
N THR A 86 14.24 -4.48 -5.88
CA THR A 86 15.69 -4.43 -6.12
C THR A 86 16.04 -4.17 -7.58
N GLU A 87 15.04 -4.13 -8.45
CA GLU A 87 15.17 -3.91 -9.89
C GLU A 87 14.20 -2.85 -10.39
N LYS A 88 14.52 -2.26 -11.54
CA LYS A 88 13.67 -1.25 -12.17
C LYS A 88 12.41 -1.90 -12.72
N ILE A 89 11.25 -1.33 -12.37
CA ILE A 89 9.95 -1.81 -12.84
C ILE A 89 9.34 -0.77 -13.78
N GLU A 90 8.73 -1.26 -14.85
CA GLU A 90 7.96 -0.44 -15.78
C GLU A 90 6.71 0.14 -15.11
N PRO A 91 6.35 1.41 -15.40
CA PRO A 91 5.12 2.01 -14.92
C PRO A 91 3.88 1.15 -15.16
N LYS A 92 2.94 1.16 -14.21
CA LYS A 92 1.68 0.43 -14.32
C LYS A 92 0.50 1.36 -14.30
N PHE A 93 -0.50 1.05 -15.12
CA PHE A 93 -1.73 1.82 -15.20
C PHE A 93 -2.92 0.92 -14.88
N HIS A 94 -3.85 1.42 -14.06
CA HIS A 94 -5.15 0.79 -13.85
C HIS A 94 -6.24 1.82 -13.60
N SER A 95 -7.48 1.40 -13.83
CA SER A 95 -8.68 2.16 -13.49
C SER A 95 -9.41 1.52 -12.31
N PHE A 96 -10.17 2.32 -11.57
CA PHE A 96 -11.03 1.84 -10.50
C PHE A 96 -12.35 2.62 -10.46
N VAL A 97 -13.34 2.04 -9.78
CA VAL A 97 -14.61 2.70 -9.45
C VAL A 97 -14.85 2.54 -7.96
N ASN A 98 -15.05 3.65 -7.25
CA ASN A 98 -15.54 3.64 -5.88
C ASN A 98 -17.04 3.92 -5.91
N ILE A 99 -17.84 2.99 -5.39
CA ILE A 99 -19.29 3.16 -5.22
C ILE A 99 -19.54 3.30 -3.72
N ARG A 100 -20.08 4.44 -3.30
CA ARG A 100 -20.41 4.70 -1.91
C ARG A 100 -21.79 4.13 -1.56
N GLU A 101 -22.08 4.05 -0.26
CA GLU A 101 -23.34 3.53 0.27
C GLU A 101 -24.57 4.32 -0.21
N ASP A 102 -24.40 5.63 -0.45
CA ASP A 102 -25.44 6.51 -1.00
C ASP A 102 -25.64 6.36 -2.53
N GLY A 103 -24.90 5.44 -3.15
CA GLY A 103 -24.93 5.17 -4.59
C GLY A 103 -24.09 6.15 -5.43
N THR A 104 -23.44 7.13 -4.82
CA THR A 104 -22.51 8.02 -5.53
C THR A 104 -21.30 7.24 -6.04
N ARG A 105 -20.73 7.71 -7.15
CA ARG A 105 -19.62 7.03 -7.83
C ARG A 105 -18.45 7.97 -8.02
N ILE A 106 -17.25 7.46 -7.79
CA ILE A 106 -16.00 8.07 -8.23
C ILE A 106 -15.38 7.13 -9.24
N ASN A 107 -15.13 7.63 -10.44
CA ASN A 107 -14.33 6.93 -11.44
C ASN A 107 -12.91 7.48 -11.37
N GLY A 108 -11.93 6.59 -11.25
CA GLY A 108 -10.53 6.98 -11.14
C GLY A 108 -9.64 6.16 -12.06
N CYS A 109 -8.48 6.74 -12.37
CA CYS A 109 -7.37 6.03 -12.96
C CYS A 109 -6.09 6.37 -12.20
N CYS A 110 -5.16 5.43 -12.17
CA CYS A 110 -3.91 5.54 -11.45
C CYS A 110 -2.77 5.14 -12.38
N LEU A 111 -1.69 5.92 -12.35
CA LEU A 111 -0.41 5.58 -12.93
C LEU A 111 0.58 5.39 -11.79
N THR A 112 0.98 4.15 -11.54
CA THR A 112 2.02 3.81 -10.59
C THR A 112 3.38 3.96 -11.24
N LEU A 113 4.20 4.86 -10.69
CA LEU A 113 5.60 5.05 -11.04
C LEU A 113 6.47 4.39 -9.98
N TYR A 114 7.67 3.96 -10.38
CA TYR A 114 8.66 3.37 -9.50
C TYR A 114 9.88 4.29 -9.48
N GLU A 115 10.22 4.80 -8.30
CA GLU A 115 11.34 5.72 -8.10
C GLU A 115 12.47 5.06 -7.29
N GLU A 116 13.69 5.57 -7.46
CA GLU A 116 14.83 5.15 -6.65
C GLU A 116 14.71 5.78 -5.26
N VAL A 117 14.85 4.95 -4.22
CA VAL A 117 14.86 5.41 -2.83
C VAL A 117 16.16 6.17 -2.56
N GLN A 118 16.09 7.50 -2.52
CA GLN A 118 17.23 8.37 -2.22
C GLN A 118 17.44 8.56 -0.70
N ASP A 119 16.43 8.28 0.12
CA ASP A 119 16.53 8.36 1.57
C ASP A 119 17.29 7.16 2.14
N GLU A 120 18.48 7.43 2.67
CA GLU A 120 19.34 6.43 3.30
C GLU A 120 18.70 5.83 4.56
N GLN A 121 17.88 6.59 5.30
CA GLN A 121 17.23 6.08 6.50
C GLN A 121 16.19 5.02 6.13
N LEU A 122 15.31 5.33 5.17
CA LEU A 122 14.35 4.36 4.63
C LEU A 122 15.04 3.12 4.06
N ARG A 123 16.16 3.29 3.33
CA ARG A 123 16.95 2.17 2.81
C ARG A 123 17.47 1.29 3.93
N GLN A 124 18.05 1.89 4.97
CA GLN A 124 18.59 1.16 6.11
C GLN A 124 17.49 0.44 6.90
N GLU A 125 16.30 1.03 7.01
CA GLU A 125 15.14 0.41 7.64
C GLU A 125 14.72 -0.88 6.93
N ILE A 126 14.62 -0.86 5.59
CA ILE A 126 14.32 -2.06 4.79
C ILE A 126 15.41 -3.13 4.92
N VAL A 127 16.68 -2.72 4.91
CA VAL A 127 17.81 -3.64 5.10
C VAL A 127 17.75 -4.30 6.49
N ASN A 128 17.44 -3.53 7.53
CA ASN A 128 17.31 -4.03 8.90
C ASN A 128 16.16 -5.04 9.01
N LEU A 129 14.99 -4.73 8.44
CA LEU A 129 13.86 -5.65 8.39
C LEU A 129 14.23 -6.95 7.67
N GLN A 130 15.01 -6.87 6.58
CA GLN A 130 15.44 -8.05 5.83
C GLN A 130 16.38 -8.91 6.68
N MET A 131 17.31 -8.30 7.41
CA MET A 131 18.19 -9.02 8.33
C MET A 131 17.44 -9.68 9.49
N GLU A 132 16.47 -8.98 10.07
CA GLU A 132 15.61 -9.52 11.14
C GLU A 132 14.84 -10.75 10.64
N HIS A 133 14.18 -10.65 9.49
CA HIS A 133 13.43 -11.76 8.90
C HIS A 133 14.32 -12.99 8.63
N VAL A 134 15.54 -12.80 8.12
CA VAL A 134 16.49 -13.90 7.90
C VAL A 134 16.93 -14.54 9.22
N LYS A 135 17.16 -13.74 10.28
CA LYS A 135 17.50 -14.27 11.61
C LYS A 135 16.37 -15.10 12.18
N ASP A 136 15.13 -14.63 12.08
CA ASP A 136 13.97 -15.36 12.58
C ASP A 136 13.85 -16.73 11.89
N LEU A 137 13.97 -16.77 10.56
CA LEU A 137 13.96 -18.03 9.80
C LEU A 137 15.07 -18.99 10.22
N ALA A 138 16.29 -18.48 10.49
CA ALA A 138 17.40 -19.30 10.97
C ALA A 138 17.11 -19.89 12.36
N MET A 139 16.53 -19.11 13.29
CA MET A 139 16.16 -19.59 14.61
C MET A 139 15.07 -20.68 14.56
N PHE A 140 14.13 -20.60 13.62
CA PHE A 140 13.16 -21.67 13.39
C PHE A 140 13.80 -22.94 12.83
N ALA A 141 14.80 -22.81 11.96
CA ALA A 141 15.52 -23.96 11.39
C ALA A 141 16.39 -24.69 12.42
N ASP A 142 16.96 -23.95 13.38
CA ASP A 142 17.85 -24.49 14.41
C ASP A 142 17.12 -24.90 15.71
N GLY A 143 15.80 -24.66 15.82
CA GLY A 143 15.01 -24.97 17.01
C GLY A 143 14.71 -26.47 17.16
N GLU A 144 14.94 -27.04 18.35
CA GLU A 144 14.50 -28.40 18.66
C GLU A 144 12.96 -28.50 18.66
N LEU A 145 12.43 -29.48 17.93
CA LEU A 145 10.98 -29.73 17.83
C LEU A 145 10.50 -30.60 18.99
N TYR A 146 9.52 -30.12 19.75
CA TYR A 146 8.87 -30.86 20.83
C TYR A 146 7.43 -31.20 20.44
N LEU A 147 7.06 -32.48 20.47
CA LEU A 147 5.68 -32.94 20.25
C LEU A 147 4.95 -33.05 21.59
N LEU A 148 3.77 -32.44 21.70
CA LEU A 148 2.89 -32.63 22.84
C LEU A 148 2.38 -34.08 22.85
N VAL A 149 2.68 -34.83 23.91
CA VAL A 149 2.14 -36.17 24.15
C VAL A 149 1.27 -36.13 25.40
N SER A 150 0.01 -36.54 25.30
CA SER A 150 -0.90 -36.76 26.43
C SER A 150 -1.02 -38.26 26.72
N SER A 151 -1.05 -38.63 28.00
CA SER A 151 -1.40 -39.98 28.48
C SER A 151 -2.90 -40.19 28.57
#